data_AF-A0A2I6QJK7-F1
#
_entry.id   AF-A0A2I6QJK7-F1
#
_cell.length_a   1.000
_cell.length_b   1.000
_cell.length_c   1.000
_cell.angle_alpha   90.00
_cell.angle_beta   90.00
_cell.angle_gamma   90.00
#
_symmetry.space_group_name_H-M   'P 1'
#
loop_
_entity.id
_entity.type
_entity.pdbx_description
1 polymer ?
#
loop_
_entity_poly.entity_id
_entity_poly.type
_entity_poly.pdbx_seq_one_letter_code
_entity_poly.pdbx_strand_id
1 'polypeptide(L)'
;MLTPFGTALLPYINDMLDRNEQLNNFIADYKHEKRGRVTIYAPTGIITYLSKHVIDKIKDIGDITLSLKTCNLERNAFYEGVEFPDDCDVLISYAPPKDESLVASFYYPICRNRLCQPALS
;
A
#
# COMPACT_ATOMS: atom_id res chain seq x y z
N MET A 1 -7.41 41.34 -33.62
CA MET A 1 -8.83 40.96 -33.68
C MET A 1 -8.90 39.60 -34.34
N LEU A 2 -9.47 38.58 -33.69
CA LEU A 2 -9.64 37.26 -34.29
C LEU A 2 -10.72 37.34 -35.38
N THR A 3 -10.54 36.59 -36.46
CA THR A 3 -11.60 36.43 -37.46
C THR A 3 -12.78 35.69 -36.81
N PRO A 4 -14.02 35.81 -37.33
CA PRO A 4 -15.17 35.09 -36.79
C PRO A 4 -14.93 33.57 -36.70
N PHE A 5 -14.20 33.00 -37.67
CA PHE A 5 -13.77 31.61 -37.64
C PHE A 5 -12.79 31.32 -36.49
N GLY A 6 -11.79 32.19 -36.29
CA GLY A 6 -10.86 32.06 -35.16
C GLY A 6 -11.55 32.11 -33.81
N THR A 7 -12.52 33.02 -33.64
CA THR A 7 -13.33 33.12 -32.41
C THR A 7 -14.18 31.86 -32.18
N ALA A 8 -14.73 31.26 -33.23
CA ALA A 8 -15.50 30.02 -33.14
C ALA A 8 -14.62 28.79 -32.91
N LEU A 9 -13.36 28.79 -33.37
CA LEU A 9 -12.44 27.66 -33.25
C LEU A 9 -11.73 27.61 -31.89
N LEU A 10 -11.47 28.76 -31.26
CA LEU A 10 -10.74 28.86 -30.00
C LEU A 10 -11.27 27.94 -28.87
N PRO A 11 -12.60 27.86 -28.61
CA PRO A 11 -13.13 27.01 -27.56
C PRO A 11 -12.76 25.53 -27.78
N TYR A 12 -12.81 25.05 -29.03
CA TYR A 12 -12.45 23.66 -29.35
C TYR A 12 -10.97 23.38 -29.14
N ILE A 13 -10.09 24.35 -29.43
CA ILE A 13 -8.66 24.20 -29.19
C ILE A 13 -8.37 24.15 -27.68
N ASN A 14 -8.97 25.05 -26.90
CA ASN A 14 -8.79 25.08 -25.45
C ASN A 14 -9.32 23.80 -24.79
N ASP A 15 -10.51 23.33 -25.20
CA ASP A 15 -11.06 22.06 -24.74
C ASP A 15 -10.12 20.87 -25.00
N MET A 16 -9.42 20.85 -26.14
CA MET A 16 -8.46 19.78 -26.44
C MET A 16 -7.18 19.90 -25.62
N LEU A 17 -6.72 21.12 -25.33
CA LEU A 17 -5.55 21.35 -24.48
C LEU A 17 -5.84 20.95 -23.02
N ASP A 18 -7.00 21.33 -22.48
CA ASP A 18 -7.42 20.97 -21.12
C ASP A 18 -7.54 19.45 -20.96
N ARG A 19 -8.09 18.75 -21.96
CA ARG A 19 -8.16 17.28 -21.97
C ARG A 19 -6.78 16.62 -22.02
N ASN A 20 -5.83 17.21 -22.74
CA ASN A 20 -4.45 16.73 -22.76
C ASN A 20 -3.75 16.94 -21.41
N GLU A 21 -4.02 18.07 -20.74
CA GLU A 21 -3.50 18.34 -19.40
C GLU A 21 -4.09 17.35 -18.37
N GLN A 22 -5.39 17.10 -18.42
CA GLN A 22 -6.04 16.08 -17.59
C GLN A 22 -5.45 14.69 -17.81
N LEU A 23 -5.19 14.29 -19.06
CA LEU A 23 -4.54 13.02 -19.37
C LEU A 23 -3.11 12.97 -18.82
N ASN A 24 -2.35 14.05 -18.94
CA ASN A 24 -0.99 14.13 -18.39
C ASN A 24 -0.99 14.04 -16.87
N ASN A 25 -1.93 14.69 -16.20
CA ASN A 25 -2.09 14.64 -14.75
C ASN A 25 -2.48 13.23 -14.29
N PHE A 26 -3.44 12.58 -14.97
CA PHE A 26 -3.78 11.18 -14.73
C PHE A 26 -2.56 10.24 -14.89
N ILE A 27 -1.75 10.45 -15.94
CA ILE A 27 -0.51 9.67 -16.15
C ILE A 27 0.53 9.97 -15.06
N ALA A 28 0.62 11.21 -14.58
CA ALA A 28 1.54 11.61 -13.52
C ALA A 28 1.15 10.99 -12.16
N ASP A 29 -0.15 10.98 -11.84
CA ASP A 29 -0.72 10.34 -10.67
C ASP A 29 -0.50 8.82 -10.73
N TYR A 30 -0.78 8.20 -11.89
CA TYR A 30 -0.55 6.78 -12.12
C TYR A 30 0.95 6.38 -12.09
N LYS A 31 1.85 7.27 -12.52
CA LYS A 31 3.31 7.07 -12.40
C LYS A 31 3.80 7.21 -10.97
N HIS A 32 3.12 7.99 -10.12
CA HIS A 32 3.39 8.03 -8.68
C HIS A 32 2.91 6.75 -7.98
N GLU A 33 1.80 6.15 -8.42
CA GLU A 33 1.29 4.87 -7.89
C GLU A 33 2.10 3.63 -8.30
N LYS A 34 2.95 3.67 -9.33
CA LYS A 34 3.57 2.47 -9.92
C LYS A 34 5.08 2.53 -10.19
N ARG A 35 5.89 2.91 -9.20
CA ARG A 35 7.32 2.54 -9.20
C ARG A 35 7.65 1.63 -8.03
N GLY A 36 7.11 0.41 -8.11
CA GLY A 36 7.65 -0.80 -7.47
C GLY A 36 7.87 -0.77 -5.96
N ARG A 37 7.48 0.27 -5.22
CA ARG A 37 7.79 0.35 -3.81
C ARG A 37 6.65 -0.25 -3.00
N VAL A 38 6.97 -1.25 -2.19
CA VAL A 38 6.04 -1.87 -1.24
C VAL A 38 6.51 -1.55 0.18
N THR A 39 5.67 -0.86 0.93
CA THR A 39 5.91 -0.44 2.31
C THR A 39 5.27 -1.41 3.28
N ILE A 40 6.12 -2.11 4.04
CA ILE A 40 5.71 -3.11 5.01
C ILE A 40 5.98 -2.56 6.41
N TYR A 41 4.91 -2.47 7.21
CA TYR A 41 5.00 -2.14 8.62
C TYR A 41 4.92 -3.41 9.47
N ALA A 42 5.79 -3.53 10.48
CA ALA A 42 5.71 -4.60 11.46
C ALA A 42 6.45 -4.25 12.78
N PRO A 43 6.19 -4.96 13.88
CA PRO A 43 7.01 -4.90 15.08
C PRO A 43 8.48 -5.21 14.80
N THR A 44 9.37 -4.61 15.60
CA THR A 44 10.83 -4.68 15.41
C THR A 44 11.36 -6.11 15.22
N GLY A 45 10.84 -7.07 15.98
CA GLY A 45 11.25 -8.48 15.89
C GLY A 45 10.89 -9.11 14.54
N ILE A 46 9.71 -8.78 14.00
CA ILE A 46 9.25 -9.26 12.70
C ILE A 46 10.06 -8.61 11.58
N ILE A 47 10.31 -7.29 11.64
CA ILE A 47 11.17 -6.59 10.68
C ILE A 47 12.55 -7.24 10.65
N THR A 48 13.16 -7.47 11.82
CA THR A 48 14.48 -8.10 11.93
C THR A 48 14.48 -9.50 11.30
N TYR A 49 13.43 -10.28 11.53
CA TYR A 49 13.28 -11.61 10.95
C TYR A 49 13.14 -11.54 9.43
N LEU A 50 12.27 -10.68 8.91
CA LEU A 50 12.06 -10.49 7.47
C LEU A 50 13.35 -10.08 6.77
N SER A 51 14.07 -9.09 7.31
CA SER A 51 15.33 -8.63 6.74
C SER A 51 16.36 -9.76 6.65
N LYS A 52 16.54 -10.53 7.73
CA LYS A 52 17.61 -11.54 7.83
C LYS A 52 17.30 -12.88 7.17
N HIS A 53 16.03 -13.27 7.12
CA HIS A 53 15.66 -14.65 6.77
C HIS A 53 14.77 -14.76 5.55
N VAL A 54 14.09 -13.68 5.16
CA VAL A 54 13.22 -13.63 3.99
C VAL A 54 13.89 -12.83 2.90
N ILE A 55 14.08 -11.52 3.12
CA ILE A 55 14.56 -10.57 2.12
C ILE A 55 15.98 -10.90 1.66
N ASP A 56 16.87 -11.24 2.59
CA ASP A 56 18.23 -11.71 2.27
C ASP A 56 18.25 -12.93 1.33
N LYS A 57 17.18 -13.73 1.31
CA LYS A 57 17.06 -14.92 0.43
C LYS A 57 16.38 -14.64 -0.90
N ILE A 58 15.78 -13.47 -1.10
CA ILE A 58 15.13 -13.10 -2.35
C ILE A 58 16.22 -12.76 -3.36
N LYS A 59 16.43 -13.62 -4.36
CA LYS A 59 17.50 -13.47 -5.35
C LYS A 59 17.16 -12.50 -6.48
N ASP A 60 15.88 -12.39 -6.81
CA ASP A 60 15.36 -11.47 -7.81
C ASP A 60 13.96 -11.05 -7.38
N ILE A 61 13.77 -9.74 -7.26
CA ILE A 61 12.49 -9.12 -6.87
C ILE A 61 11.97 -8.21 -8.00
N GLY A 62 12.63 -8.23 -9.17
CA GLY A 62 12.38 -7.28 -10.25
C GLY A 62 12.64 -5.83 -9.84
N ASP A 63 11.92 -4.89 -10.45
CA ASP A 63 12.01 -3.45 -10.14
C ASP A 63 11.25 -3.05 -8.87
N ILE A 64 11.11 -3.98 -7.92
CA ILE A 64 10.37 -3.76 -6.67
C ILE A 64 11.34 -3.39 -5.54
N THR A 65 11.06 -2.28 -4.86
CA THR A 65 11.79 -1.85 -3.66
C THR A 65 10.94 -2.14 -2.42
N LEU A 66 11.47 -2.94 -1.50
CA LEU A 66 10.81 -3.15 -0.20
C LEU A 66 11.24 -2.06 0.79
N SER A 67 10.26 -1.35 1.34
CA SER A 67 10.45 -0.37 2.42
C SER A 67 9.96 -0.98 3.72
N LEU A 68 10.87 -1.27 4.64
CA LEU A 68 10.55 -1.87 5.94
C LEU A 68 10.47 -0.78 7.00
N LYS A 69 9.32 -0.67 7.67
CA LYS A 69 9.10 0.30 8.73
C LYS A 69 8.69 -0.39 10.02
N THR A 70 9.31 0.06 11.11
CA THR A 70 9.00 -0.49 12.44
C THR A 70 7.76 0.20 13.00
N CYS A 71 6.75 -0.59 13.34
CA CYS A 71 5.58 -0.15 14.12
C CYS A 71 5.41 -1.10 15.30
N ASN A 72 5.80 -0.62 16.49
CA ASN A 72 5.59 -1.37 17.73
C ASN A 72 4.23 -0.97 18.31
N LEU A 73 3.42 -1.96 18.68
CA LEU A 73 2.06 -1.73 19.16
C LEU A 73 2.06 -1.10 20.55
N GLU A 74 1.24 -0.07 20.72
CA GLU A 74 0.87 0.43 22.04
C GLU A 74 -0.13 -0.50 22.74
N ARG A 75 -0.27 -0.37 24.05
CA ARG A 75 -1.11 -1.29 24.84
C ARG A 75 -2.59 -1.21 24.46
N ASN A 76 -3.09 -0.03 24.10
CA ASN A 76 -4.47 0.18 23.65
C ASN A 76 -4.78 -0.56 22.34
N ALA A 77 -3.80 -0.74 21.45
CA ALA A 77 -3.98 -1.39 20.16
C ALA A 77 -4.46 -2.85 20.27
N PHE A 78 -4.25 -3.50 21.41
CA PHE A 78 -4.76 -4.85 21.68
C PHE A 78 -6.27 -4.90 22.02
N TYR A 79 -6.85 -3.75 22.37
CA TYR A 79 -8.28 -3.62 22.71
C TYR A 79 -9.05 -2.85 21.64
N GLU A 80 -8.43 -1.83 21.05
CA GLU A 80 -9.05 -0.94 20.07
C GLU A 80 -8.72 -1.34 18.62
N GLY A 81 -7.79 -2.28 18.43
CA GLY A 81 -7.25 -2.63 17.12
C GLY A 81 -6.11 -1.70 16.70
N VAL A 82 -5.42 -2.10 15.64
CA VAL A 82 -4.23 -1.39 15.12
C VAL A 82 -4.62 -0.45 14.00
N GLU A 83 -4.13 0.78 14.09
CA GLU A 83 -4.27 1.75 13.00
C GLU A 83 -3.36 1.38 11.84
N PHE A 84 -3.93 1.43 10.64
CA PHE A 84 -3.23 1.12 9.40
C PHE A 84 -2.72 2.44 8.80
N PRO A 85 -1.40 2.67 8.73
CA PRO A 85 -0.86 3.94 8.23
C PRO A 85 -1.24 4.19 6.76
N ASP A 86 -1.42 5.45 6.37
CA ASP A 86 -1.84 5.82 5.00
C ASP A 86 -0.85 5.38 3.90
N ASP A 87 0.44 5.25 4.23
CA ASP A 87 1.49 4.82 3.32
C ASP A 87 1.87 3.34 3.48
N CYS A 88 1.08 2.59 4.24
CA CYS A 88 1.28 1.17 4.48
C CYS A 88 0.64 0.36 3.37
N ASP A 89 1.40 -0.49 2.68
CA ASP A 89 0.84 -1.48 1.75
C ASP A 89 0.49 -2.78 2.50
N VAL A 90 1.31 -3.17 3.47
CA VAL A 90 1.12 -4.38 4.28
C VAL A 90 1.50 -4.14 5.73
N LEU A 91 0.58 -4.41 6.66
CA LEU A 91 0.84 -4.38 8.10
C LEU A 91 0.86 -5.81 8.67
N ILE A 92 1.98 -6.21 9.26
CA ILE A 92 2.06 -7.45 10.05
C ILE A 92 2.00 -7.08 11.53
N SER A 93 0.97 -7.56 12.21
CA SER A 93 0.66 -7.18 13.59
C SER A 93 0.24 -8.38 14.44
N TYR A 94 0.35 -8.23 15.77
CA TYR A 94 -0.16 -9.18 16.77
C TYR A 94 -1.61 -8.91 17.18
N ALA A 95 -2.19 -7.78 16.77
CA ALA A 95 -3.56 -7.38 17.05
C ALA A 95 -4.32 -7.12 15.74
N PRO A 96 -5.65 -7.30 15.73
CA PRO A 96 -6.48 -7.08 14.55
C PRO A 96 -6.45 -5.60 14.13
N PRO A 97 -6.77 -5.28 12.86
CA PRO A 97 -6.94 -3.90 12.43
C PRO A 97 -8.10 -3.24 13.19
N LYS A 98 -7.99 -1.93 13.41
CA LYS A 98 -9.06 -1.09 13.95
C LYS A 98 -10.19 -0.87 12.94
N ASP A 99 -9.82 -0.78 11.66
CA ASP A 99 -10.76 -0.68 10.55
C ASP A 99 -11.20 -2.09 10.09
N GLU A 100 -12.48 -2.38 10.26
CA GLU A 100 -13.09 -3.67 9.91
C GLU A 100 -13.17 -3.90 8.38
N SER A 101 -13.00 -2.85 7.56
CA SER A 101 -12.96 -2.98 6.10
C SER A 101 -11.65 -3.58 5.58
N LEU A 102 -10.60 -3.65 6.43
CA LEU A 102 -9.32 -4.24 6.09
C LEU A 102 -9.37 -5.77 6.12
N VAL A 103 -8.78 -6.39 5.10
CA VAL A 103 -8.67 -7.86 5.03
C VAL A 103 -7.51 -8.34 5.91
N ALA A 104 -7.84 -8.88 7.08
CA ALA A 104 -6.88 -9.54 7.95
C ALA A 104 -6.70 -11.02 7.56
N SER A 105 -5.49 -11.39 7.11
CA SER A 105 -5.10 -12.79 6.89
C SER A 105 -4.15 -13.26 7.99
N PHE A 106 -4.50 -14.36 8.67
CA PHE A 106 -3.67 -14.93 9.74
C PHE A 106 -2.62 -15.88 9.17
N TYR A 107 -1.34 -15.55 9.35
CA TYR A 107 -0.22 -16.34 8.80
C TYR A 107 0.20 -17.55 9.66
N TYR A 108 -0.49 -17.84 10.77
CA TYR A 108 -0.28 -19.05 11.59
C TYR A 108 -1.60 -19.61 12.13
N PRO A 109 -1.71 -20.93 12.36
CA PRO A 109 -2.85 -21.50 13.06
C PRO A 109 -2.90 -20.90 14.46
N ILE A 110 -4.05 -20.35 14.82
CA ILE A 110 -4.33 -19.82 16.14
C ILE A 110 -3.92 -20.86 17.18
N CYS A 111 -2.85 -20.60 17.95
CA CYS A 111 -2.56 -21.36 19.16
C CYS A 111 -3.57 -20.96 20.24
N ARG A 112 -4.83 -21.35 20.06
CA ARG A 112 -5.84 -21.31 21.12
C ARG A 112 -5.49 -22.44 22.06
N ASN A 113 -4.90 -22.12 23.21
CA ASN A 113 -4.69 -23.04 24.33
C ASN A 113 -4.16 -24.43 23.96
N ARG A 114 -2.84 -24.54 23.80
CA ARG A 114 -2.07 -25.79 23.95
C ARG A 114 -2.50 -27.02 23.12
N LEU A 115 -3.25 -26.85 22.04
CA LEU A 115 -3.47 -27.88 21.02
C LEU A 115 -3.48 -27.20 19.64
N CYS A 116 -2.36 -27.29 18.93
CA CYS A 116 -2.31 -26.93 17.51
C CYS A 116 -3.16 -27.94 16.74
N GLN A 117 -4.31 -27.52 16.20
CA GLN A 117 -4.97 -28.26 15.13
C GLN A 117 -4.69 -27.57 13.79
N PRO A 118 -4.31 -28.32 12.73
CA PRO A 118 -4.11 -27.77 11.41
C PRO A 118 -5.46 -27.29 10.85
N ALA A 119 -5.46 -26.12 10.21
CA ALA A 119 -6.61 -25.65 9.45
C ALA A 119 -6.88 -26.63 8.31
N LEU A 120 -7.99 -27.36 8.40
CA LEU A 120 -8.46 -28.22 7.33
C LEU A 120 -9.11 -27.36 6.25
N SER A 121 -8.53 -27.47 5.04
CA SER A 121 -9.08 -27.28 3.68
C SER A 121 -10.28 -26.35 3.47
#